data_AF-A0A377CF98-F1
#
_entry.id   AF-A0A377CF98-F1
#
_cell.length_a   1.000
_cell.length_b   1.000
_cell.length_c   1.000
_cell.angle_alpha   90.00
_cell.angle_beta   90.00
_cell.angle_gamma   90.00
#
_symmetry.space_group_name_H-M   'P 1'
#
loop_
_entity.id
_entity.type
_entity.pdbx_description
1 polymer ?
#
loop_
_entity_poly.entity_id
_entity_poly.type
_entity_poly.pdbx_seq_one_letter_code
_entity_poly.pdbx_strand_id
1 'polypeptide(L)'
;MAISSCFEGAQGTLLDIDHGTYPYVTSSNTTAGGVATGSGLGPRYVDYVLGILKAYSTRVGAGPFPTELFDETGEFLCKQGNEFGATTGRRRRTGWLDTVAVRRAVQLNSLSGFCLTKLDVLDGLKEVKLCVAYRMPDGREVTTTPLAAERLERCRADLRNHAGLV
;
A
#
# COMPACT_ATOMS: atom_id res chain seq x y z
N MET A 1 31.68 14.11 15.20
CA MET A 1 30.61 13.12 15.46
C MET A 1 29.51 13.37 14.44
N ALA A 2 29.23 12.40 13.57
CA ALA A 2 28.03 12.46 12.74
C ALA A 2 26.85 11.98 13.59
N ILE A 3 25.80 12.78 13.71
CA ILE A 3 24.56 12.38 14.37
C ILE A 3 23.69 11.77 13.27
N SER A 4 23.32 10.50 13.42
CA SER A 4 22.36 9.84 12.53
C SER A 4 20.97 9.95 13.16
N SER A 5 20.01 10.45 12.39
CA SER A 5 18.60 10.57 12.80
C SER A 5 17.75 9.60 11.99
N CYS A 6 16.73 9.01 12.62
CA CYS A 6 15.72 8.18 11.97
C CYS A 6 14.34 8.77 12.21
N PHE A 7 13.56 8.94 11.16
CA PHE A 7 12.18 9.42 11.23
C PHE A 7 11.23 8.24 10.99
N GLU A 8 10.39 7.93 11.96
CA GLU A 8 9.40 6.87 11.87
C GLU A 8 8.07 7.43 11.33
N GLY A 9 7.66 6.96 10.16
CA GLY A 9 6.37 7.29 9.58
C GLY A 9 5.24 6.51 10.25
N ALA A 10 4.13 7.19 10.52
CA ALA A 10 2.89 6.53 10.92
C ALA A 10 1.96 6.33 9.71
N GLN A 11 1.18 5.25 9.73
CA GLN A 11 0.28 4.86 8.63
C GLN A 11 1.03 4.64 7.29
N GLY A 12 0.37 4.87 6.15
CA GLY A 12 0.96 4.67 4.83
C GLY A 12 0.47 5.71 3.82
N THR A 13 1.18 5.86 2.71
CA THR A 13 0.98 6.93 1.71
C THR A 13 -0.44 7.03 1.16
N LEU A 14 -1.14 5.90 0.97
CA LEU A 14 -2.51 5.93 0.44
C LEU A 14 -3.57 6.33 1.49
N LEU A 15 -3.13 6.62 2.72
CA LEU A 15 -3.93 7.22 3.78
C LEU A 15 -3.55 8.69 4.01
N ASP A 16 -2.65 9.27 3.21
CA ASP A 16 -2.28 10.69 3.28
C ASP A 16 -3.51 11.58 3.03
N ILE A 17 -3.64 12.69 3.74
CA ILE A 17 -4.79 13.60 3.62
C ILE A 17 -4.93 14.21 2.21
N ASP A 18 -3.82 14.50 1.53
CA ASP A 18 -3.80 15.16 0.21
C ASP A 18 -3.70 14.15 -0.93
N HIS A 19 -3.03 13.03 -0.69
CA HIS A 19 -2.63 12.08 -1.74
C HIS A 19 -3.21 10.68 -1.58
N GLY A 20 -3.90 10.42 -0.48
CA GLY A 20 -4.59 9.16 -0.22
C GLY A 20 -5.96 9.08 -0.88
N THR A 21 -6.69 8.01 -0.57
CA THR A 21 -8.02 7.74 -1.11
C THR A 21 -9.11 8.54 -0.39
N TYR A 22 -9.07 9.87 -0.47
CA TYR A 22 -10.01 10.77 0.21
C TYR A 22 -11.47 10.43 -0.14
N PRO A 23 -12.41 10.39 0.83
CA PRO A 23 -12.27 10.82 2.25
C PRO A 23 -11.78 9.72 3.21
N TYR A 24 -11.41 8.54 2.72
CA TYR A 24 -11.03 7.39 3.55
C TYR A 24 -9.54 7.41 3.92
N VAL A 25 -9.10 8.51 4.54
CA VAL A 25 -7.70 8.84 4.84
C VAL A 25 -7.55 9.25 6.30
N THR A 26 -6.30 9.43 6.77
CA THR A 26 -6.03 10.13 8.03
C THR A 26 -6.03 11.65 7.79
N SER A 27 -6.05 12.43 8.86
CA SER A 27 -6.02 13.90 8.81
C SER A 27 -4.62 14.50 8.78
N SER A 28 -3.60 13.72 8.40
CA SER A 28 -2.20 14.13 8.38
C SER A 28 -1.50 13.74 7.07
N ASN A 29 -0.36 14.36 6.79
CA ASN A 29 0.53 13.95 5.71
C ASN A 29 1.35 12.74 6.15
N THR A 30 1.12 11.59 5.53
CA THR A 30 1.83 10.33 5.77
C THR A 30 2.95 10.11 4.75
N THR A 31 3.06 11.00 3.76
CA THR A 31 4.17 11.03 2.80
C THR A 31 5.46 11.60 3.41
N ALA A 32 6.59 11.39 2.72
CA ALA A 32 7.91 11.85 3.15
C ALA A 32 7.98 13.37 3.38
N GLY A 33 7.12 14.15 2.71
CA GLY A 33 6.98 15.59 2.97
C GLY A 33 6.60 15.92 4.42
N GLY A 34 5.86 15.01 5.08
CA GLY A 34 5.51 15.10 6.50
C GLY A 34 6.71 15.10 7.44
N VAL A 35 7.87 14.57 7.02
CA VAL A 35 9.11 14.64 7.81
C VAL A 35 9.56 16.09 7.94
N ALA A 36 9.60 16.85 6.84
CA ALA A 36 10.04 18.23 6.87
C ALA A 36 9.08 19.12 7.66
N THR A 37 7.78 19.02 7.37
CA THR A 37 6.75 19.83 8.03
C THR A 37 6.53 19.45 9.49
N GLY A 38 6.65 18.18 9.84
CA GLY A 38 6.42 17.66 11.20
C GLY A 38 7.61 17.75 12.15
N SER A 39 8.85 17.72 11.64
CA SER A 39 10.06 17.77 12.48
C SER A 39 10.82 19.09 12.42
N GLY A 40 10.56 19.93 11.42
CA GLY A 40 11.34 21.14 11.14
C GLY A 40 12.68 20.88 10.43
N LEU A 41 13.00 19.63 10.06
CA LEU A 41 14.16 19.33 9.24
C LEU A 41 13.97 19.89 7.82
N GLY A 42 14.97 20.63 7.33
CA GLY A 42 14.95 21.10 5.93
C GLY A 42 14.84 19.92 4.95
N PRO A 43 13.98 19.99 3.92
CA PRO A 43 13.70 18.85 3.04
C PRO A 43 14.93 18.35 2.26
N ARG A 44 15.95 19.20 2.08
CA ARG A 44 17.21 18.83 1.43
C ARG A 44 18.12 17.94 2.28
N TYR A 45 17.80 17.74 3.56
CA TYR A 45 18.56 16.91 4.50
C TYR A 45 17.97 15.51 4.68
N VAL A 46 17.00 15.13 3.86
CA VAL A 46 16.49 13.75 3.83
C VAL A 46 17.40 12.93 2.91
N ASP A 47 18.29 12.14 3.50
CA ASP A 47 19.33 11.41 2.77
C ASP A 47 18.81 10.12 2.11
N TYR A 48 17.90 9.40 2.78
CA TYR A 48 17.38 8.12 2.32
C TYR A 48 15.93 7.93 2.78
N VAL A 49 15.06 7.47 1.88
CA VAL A 49 13.66 7.15 2.20
C VAL A 49 13.40 5.67 1.95
N LEU A 50 13.21 4.90 3.02
CA LEU A 50 12.91 3.47 2.97
C LEU A 50 11.39 3.24 2.90
N GLY A 51 10.91 2.64 1.81
CA GLY A 51 9.50 2.22 1.71
C GLY A 51 9.28 0.86 2.36
N ILE A 52 8.39 0.78 3.35
CA ILE A 52 7.97 -0.50 3.91
C ILE A 52 6.85 -1.08 3.04
N LEU A 53 7.14 -2.17 2.35
CA LEU A 53 6.22 -2.82 1.43
C LEU A 53 5.85 -4.20 1.97
N LYS A 54 4.55 -4.47 2.13
CA LYS A 54 4.09 -5.83 2.44
C LYS A 54 3.96 -6.63 1.15
N ALA A 55 4.25 -7.93 1.18
CA ALA A 55 4.18 -8.82 0.01
C ALA A 55 2.75 -8.99 -0.57
N TYR A 56 1.74 -8.55 0.18
CA TYR A 56 0.33 -8.49 -0.20
C TYR A 56 -0.29 -7.24 0.42
N SER A 57 -1.49 -6.87 -0.02
CA SER A 57 -2.15 -5.64 0.41
C SER A 57 -3.12 -5.91 1.56
N THR A 58 -3.21 -4.95 2.49
CA THR A 58 -4.19 -5.01 3.58
C THR A 58 -4.79 -3.64 3.84
N ARG A 59 -6.07 -3.59 4.21
CA ARG A 59 -6.75 -2.34 4.52
C ARG A 59 -7.66 -2.48 5.74
N VAL A 60 -7.66 -1.46 6.60
CA VAL A 60 -8.59 -1.35 7.73
C VAL A 60 -9.61 -0.28 7.40
N GLY A 61 -10.89 -0.57 7.67
CA GLY A 61 -11.97 0.39 7.44
C GLY A 61 -12.51 0.42 6.00
N ALA A 62 -13.38 1.40 5.75
CA ALA A 62 -14.10 1.60 4.50
C ALA A 62 -13.25 2.32 3.44
N GLY A 63 -13.65 2.23 2.17
CA GLY A 63 -13.00 2.85 1.01
C GLY A 63 -12.46 1.86 -0.04
N PRO A 64 -11.95 2.36 -1.17
CA PRO A 64 -11.57 1.54 -2.32
C PRO A 64 -10.43 0.58 -2.00
N PHE A 65 -10.52 -0.61 -2.59
CA PHE A 65 -9.46 -1.61 -2.55
C PHE A 65 -9.52 -2.51 -3.79
N PRO A 66 -8.95 -2.07 -4.93
CA PRO A 66 -9.13 -2.75 -6.22
C PRO A 66 -8.64 -4.21 -6.25
N THR A 67 -7.66 -4.53 -5.41
CA THR A 67 -7.06 -5.88 -5.33
C THR A 67 -7.60 -6.72 -4.19
N GLU A 68 -8.67 -6.29 -3.53
CA GLU A 68 -9.30 -7.04 -2.44
C GLU A 68 -9.78 -8.41 -2.90
N LEU A 69 -9.58 -9.40 -2.05
CA LEU A 69 -10.00 -10.77 -2.27
C LEU A 69 -11.18 -11.12 -1.36
N PHE A 70 -12.17 -11.78 -1.96
CA PHE A 70 -13.38 -12.25 -1.29
C PHE A 70 -13.50 -13.79 -1.33
N ASP A 71 -12.40 -14.47 -1.65
CA ASP A 71 -12.28 -15.91 -1.81
C ASP A 71 -11.39 -16.53 -0.72
N GLU A 72 -11.15 -17.83 -0.83
CA GLU A 72 -10.34 -18.61 0.12
C GLU A 72 -8.90 -18.08 0.21
N THR A 73 -8.38 -17.46 -0.85
CA THR A 73 -7.05 -16.84 -0.85
C THR A 73 -7.03 -15.61 0.04
N GLY A 74 -8.07 -14.77 -0.03
CA GLY A 74 -8.25 -13.64 0.89
C GLY A 74 -8.30 -14.09 2.35
N GLU A 75 -9.01 -15.19 2.63
CA GLU A 75 -9.07 -15.77 3.97
C GLU A 75 -7.73 -16.33 4.45
N PHE A 76 -7.03 -17.04 3.57
CA PHE A 76 -5.69 -17.57 3.81
C PHE A 76 -4.72 -16.44 4.20
N LEU A 77 -4.63 -15.39 3.39
CA LEU A 77 -3.75 -14.24 3.64
C LEU A 77 -4.09 -13.55 4.97
N CYS A 78 -5.38 -13.43 5.29
CA CYS A 78 -5.82 -12.82 6.54
C CYS A 78 -5.40 -13.66 7.75
N LYS A 79 -5.56 -14.97 7.69
CA LYS A 79 -5.25 -15.90 8.78
C LYS A 79 -3.74 -16.05 8.95
N GLN A 80 -3.01 -16.38 7.89
CA GLN A 80 -1.55 -16.57 7.94
C GLN A 80 -0.81 -15.28 8.30
N GLY A 81 -1.26 -14.15 7.76
CA GLY A 81 -0.71 -12.84 8.07
C GLY A 81 -1.08 -12.31 9.46
N ASN A 82 -1.92 -13.02 10.22
CA ASN A 82 -2.52 -12.58 11.48
C ASN A 82 -3.08 -11.14 11.39
N GLU A 83 -3.87 -10.88 10.34
CA GLU A 83 -4.36 -9.54 10.00
C GLU A 83 -5.63 -9.19 10.79
N PHE A 84 -5.47 -9.08 12.11
CA PHE A 84 -6.50 -8.68 13.06
C PHE A 84 -6.06 -7.43 13.83
N GLY A 85 -7.01 -6.55 14.16
CA GLY A 85 -6.74 -5.36 14.95
C GLY A 85 -6.27 -5.71 16.38
N ALA A 86 -5.20 -5.08 16.86
CA ALA A 86 -4.60 -5.40 18.16
C ALA A 86 -5.55 -5.19 19.36
N THR A 87 -6.45 -4.20 19.27
CA THR A 87 -7.38 -3.87 20.37
C THR A 87 -8.79 -4.41 20.13
N THR A 88 -9.33 -4.17 18.94
CA THR A 88 -10.74 -4.50 18.62
C THR A 88 -10.91 -5.89 18.02
N GLY A 89 -9.82 -6.57 17.66
CA GLY A 89 -9.86 -7.82 16.89
C GLY A 89 -10.42 -7.64 15.48
N ARG A 90 -10.66 -6.41 15.02
CA ARG A 90 -11.30 -6.15 13.72
C ARG A 90 -10.46 -6.74 12.59
N ARG A 91 -11.06 -7.65 11.83
CA ARG A 91 -10.45 -8.27 10.64
C ARG A 91 -10.05 -7.20 9.64
N ARG A 92 -8.81 -7.25 9.14
CA ARG A 92 -8.38 -6.41 8.02
C ARG A 92 -8.81 -7.05 6.71
N ARG A 93 -9.16 -6.21 5.74
CA ARG A 93 -9.37 -6.63 4.36
C ARG A 93 -8.02 -7.01 3.76
N THR A 94 -7.97 -8.07 2.97
CA THR A 94 -6.75 -8.60 2.37
C THR A 94 -6.89 -8.68 0.86
N GLY A 95 -5.76 -8.56 0.15
CA GLY A 95 -5.75 -8.54 -1.30
C GLY A 95 -4.36 -8.72 -1.87
N TRP A 96 -4.27 -8.91 -3.18
CA TRP A 96 -2.99 -9.01 -3.88
C TRP A 96 -2.17 -7.73 -3.80
N LEU A 97 -0.86 -7.84 -4.00
CA LEU A 97 0.03 -6.68 -4.06
C LEU A 97 -0.34 -5.78 -5.24
N ASP A 98 -0.56 -4.50 -4.94
CA ASP A 98 -0.96 -3.51 -5.93
C ASP A 98 0.23 -2.68 -6.42
N THR A 99 0.85 -3.07 -7.54
CA THR A 99 2.04 -2.37 -8.03
C THR A 99 1.73 -1.00 -8.65
N VAL A 100 0.47 -0.76 -9.07
CA VAL A 100 0.04 0.56 -9.55
C VAL A 100 0.05 1.56 -8.40
N ALA A 101 -0.52 1.16 -7.26
CA ALA A 101 -0.53 1.96 -6.04
C ALA A 101 0.89 2.12 -5.44
N VAL A 102 1.72 1.08 -5.50
CA VAL A 102 3.13 1.16 -5.08
C VAL A 102 3.92 2.16 -5.93
N ARG A 103 3.76 2.15 -7.27
CA ARG A 103 4.41 3.14 -8.15
C ARG A 103 4.02 4.57 -7.78
N ARG A 104 2.77 4.80 -7.40
CA ARG A 104 2.32 6.10 -6.89
C ARG A 104 3.04 6.48 -5.59
N ALA A 105 3.19 5.54 -4.66
CA ALA A 105 3.93 5.77 -3.42
C ALA A 105 5.44 6.03 -3.67
N VAL A 106 6.06 5.35 -4.64
CA VAL A 106 7.44 5.62 -5.06
C VAL A 106 7.58 7.07 -5.50
N GLN A 107 6.70 7.51 -6.40
CA GLN A 107 6.73 8.87 -6.96
C GLN A 107 6.56 9.94 -5.87
N LEU A 108 5.58 9.77 -4.98
CA LEU A 108 5.25 10.77 -3.95
C LEU A 108 6.35 10.95 -2.90
N ASN A 109 7.05 9.87 -2.57
CA ASN A 109 8.02 9.87 -1.47
C ASN A 109 9.48 9.93 -1.93
N SER A 110 9.74 9.89 -3.24
CA SER A 110 11.09 9.78 -3.79
C SER A 110 11.87 8.62 -3.14
N LEU A 111 11.24 7.44 -3.07
CA LEU A 111 11.79 6.28 -2.35
C LEU A 111 13.18 5.89 -2.88
N SER A 112 14.10 5.65 -1.95
CA SER A 112 15.47 5.22 -2.25
C SER A 112 15.61 3.69 -2.28
N GLY A 113 14.71 2.98 -1.59
CA GLY A 113 14.65 1.52 -1.62
C GLY A 113 13.44 0.98 -0.87
N PHE A 114 13.29 -0.35 -0.88
CA PHE A 114 12.18 -1.05 -0.23
C PHE A 114 12.67 -2.02 0.84
N CYS A 115 11.86 -2.16 1.90
CA CYS A 115 11.88 -3.30 2.79
C CYS A 115 10.63 -4.14 2.51
N LEU A 116 10.80 -5.31 1.88
CA LEU A 116 9.70 -6.24 1.63
C LEU A 116 9.45 -7.07 2.89
N THR A 117 8.21 -7.07 3.36
CA THR A 117 7.79 -7.70 4.62
C THR A 117 6.70 -8.74 4.39
N LYS A 118 6.60 -9.70 5.32
CA LYS A 118 5.61 -10.78 5.31
C LYS A 118 5.61 -11.59 4.02
N LEU A 119 6.80 -11.86 3.47
CA LEU A 119 6.94 -12.71 2.28
C LEU A 119 6.57 -14.16 2.60
N ASP A 120 6.90 -14.62 3.80
CA ASP A 120 6.57 -15.92 4.40
C ASP A 120 5.06 -16.24 4.40
N VAL A 121 4.20 -15.22 4.41
CA VAL A 121 2.74 -15.40 4.36
C VAL A 121 2.27 -15.95 3.00
N LEU A 122 3.08 -15.82 1.95
CA LEU A 122 2.76 -16.32 0.61
C LEU A 122 3.17 -17.80 0.42
N ASP A 123 3.86 -18.40 1.39
CA ASP A 123 4.34 -19.77 1.30
C ASP A 123 3.17 -20.75 1.17
N GLY A 124 3.34 -21.76 0.31
CA GLY A 124 2.33 -22.78 0.03
C GLY A 124 1.23 -22.37 -0.95
N LEU A 125 1.20 -21.10 -1.41
CA LEU A 125 0.36 -20.70 -2.54
C LEU A 125 0.94 -21.23 -3.85
N LYS A 126 0.09 -21.85 -4.69
CA LYS A 126 0.51 -22.33 -6.02
C LYS A 126 0.80 -21.20 -7.00
N GLU A 127 0.07 -20.10 -6.88
CA GLU A 127 0.20 -18.91 -7.69
C GLU A 127 0.13 -17.65 -6.83
N VAL A 128 0.88 -16.63 -7.23
CA VAL A 128 0.80 -15.28 -6.66
C VAL A 128 0.39 -14.33 -7.77
N LYS A 129 -0.48 -13.36 -7.45
CA LYS A 129 -0.91 -12.35 -8.42
C LYS A 129 -0.45 -10.96 -8.03
N LEU A 130 -0.11 -10.17 -9.03
CA LEU A 130 0.28 -8.77 -8.90
C LEU A 130 -0.63 -7.91 -9.76
N CYS A 131 -1.18 -6.84 -9.20
CA CYS A 131 -1.87 -5.85 -10.02
C CYS A 131 -0.86 -4.97 -10.73
N VAL A 132 -0.91 -4.91 -12.05
CA VAL A 132 0.06 -4.17 -12.90
C VAL A 132 -0.53 -2.95 -13.60
N ALA A 133 -1.86 -2.91 -13.69
CA ALA A 133 -2.65 -1.84 -14.27
C ALA A 133 -4.07 -1.87 -13.69
N TYR A 134 -4.80 -0.77 -13.84
CA TYR A 134 -6.23 -0.72 -13.60
C TYR A 134 -6.98 -0.56 -14.91
N ARG A 135 -8.12 -1.24 -15.02
CA ARG A 135 -9.07 -1.06 -16.11
C ARG A 135 -10.22 -0.17 -15.65
N MET A 136 -10.36 0.97 -16.32
CA MET A 136 -11.41 1.95 -16.07
C MET A 136 -12.75 1.47 -16.68
N PRO A 137 -13.91 2.01 -16.24
CA PRO A 137 -15.22 1.63 -16.77
C PRO A 137 -15.39 1.85 -18.28
N ASP A 138 -14.65 2.80 -18.85
CA ASP A 138 -14.63 3.09 -20.29
C ASP A 138 -13.68 2.17 -21.09
N GLY A 139 -13.13 1.14 -20.43
CA GLY A 139 -12.23 0.16 -21.03
C GLY A 139 -10.77 0.61 -21.09
N ARG A 140 -10.45 1.86 -20.73
CA ARG A 140 -9.06 2.34 -20.72
C ARG A 140 -8.24 1.64 -19.64
N GLU A 141 -7.04 1.22 -20.01
CA GLU A 141 -6.02 0.75 -19.08
C GLU A 141 -5.21 1.95 -18.57
N VAL A 142 -5.02 2.04 -17.25
CA VAL A 142 -4.22 3.07 -16.61
C VAL A 142 -3.20 2.44 -15.67
N THR A 143 -1.98 2.96 -15.70
CA THR A 143 -0.87 2.54 -14.84
C THR A 143 -0.56 3.55 -13.75
N THR A 144 -1.46 4.52 -13.55
CA THR A 144 -1.41 5.54 -12.50
C THR A 144 -2.67 5.45 -11.65
N THR A 145 -2.52 5.54 -10.34
CA THR A 145 -3.64 5.47 -9.41
C THR A 145 -4.52 6.72 -9.53
N PRO A 146 -5.84 6.58 -9.74
CA PRO A 146 -6.77 7.70 -9.62
C PRO A 146 -6.77 8.30 -8.22
N LEU A 147 -6.78 9.63 -8.11
CA LEU A 147 -6.78 10.34 -6.81
C LEU A 147 -8.12 10.22 -6.07
N ALA A 148 -9.23 10.40 -6.79
CA ALA A 148 -10.55 10.35 -6.18
C ALA A 148 -10.95 8.91 -5.84
N ALA A 149 -11.38 8.67 -4.60
CA ALA A 149 -11.81 7.34 -4.15
C ALA A 149 -12.89 6.75 -5.06
N GLU A 150 -13.88 7.54 -5.48
CA GLU A 150 -14.96 7.11 -6.38
C GLU A 150 -14.45 6.54 -7.71
N ARG A 151 -13.34 7.08 -8.25
CA ARG A 151 -12.76 6.58 -9.50
C ARG A 151 -12.03 5.27 -9.28
N LEU A 152 -11.34 5.15 -8.15
CA LEU A 152 -10.65 3.94 -7.76
C LEU A 152 -11.64 2.80 -7.41
N GLU A 153 -12.79 3.12 -6.82
CA GLU A 153 -13.87 2.16 -6.54
C GLU A 153 -14.46 1.53 -7.81
N ARG A 154 -14.44 2.27 -8.92
CA ARG A 154 -15.00 1.83 -10.21
C ARG A 154 -13.98 1.13 -11.11
N CYS A 155 -12.70 1.14 -10.74
CA CYS A 155 -11.68 0.47 -11.54
C CYS A 155 -11.59 -1.02 -11.18
N ARG A 156 -11.11 -1.83 -12.11
CA ARG A 156 -10.82 -3.24 -11.90
C ARG A 156 -9.31 -3.46 -11.94
N ALA A 157 -8.78 -4.20 -10.99
CA ALA A 157 -7.38 -4.60 -11.01
C ALA A 157 -7.10 -5.56 -12.18
N ASP A 158 -6.11 -5.25 -13.00
CA ASP A 158 -5.55 -6.17 -13.97
C ASP A 158 -4.44 -6.98 -13.29
N LEU A 159 -4.75 -8.23 -12.96
CA LEU A 159 -3.91 -9.14 -12.19
C LEU A 159 -3.10 -10.03 -13.13
N ARG A 160 -1.78 -10.04 -12.94
CA ARG A 160 -0.88 -10.98 -13.61
C ARG A 160 -0.46 -12.10 -12.67
N ASN A 161 -0.53 -13.33 -13.17
CA ASN A 161 -0.15 -14.53 -12.43
C ASN A 161 1.37 -14.75 -12.50
N HIS A 162 1.93 -15.18 -11.39
CA HIS A 162 3.30 -15.62 -11.23
C HIS A 162 3.32 -16.95 -10.49
N ALA A 163 4.34 -17.76 -10.76
CA ALA A 163 4.55 -19.01 -10.01
C ALA A 163 4.69 -18.69 -8.51
N GLY A 164 4.02 -19.47 -7.68
CA GLY A 164 4.10 -19.34 -6.23
C GLY A 164 5.41 -19.86 -5.64
N LEU A 165 5.55 -19.69 -4.33
CA LEU A 165 6.72 -20.12 -3.55
C LEU A 165 6.43 -21.50 -2.93
N VAL A 166 6.21 -22.49 -3.79
CA VAL A 166 6.03 -23.92 -3.43
C VAL A 166 7.35 -24.67 -3.33
#